data_AF-G5QZD7-F1
#
_entry.id   AF-G5QZD7-F1
#
_cell.length_a   1.000
_cell.length_b   1.000
_cell.length_c   1.000
_cell.angle_alpha   90.00
_cell.angle_beta   90.00
_cell.angle_gamma   90.00
#
_symmetry.space_group_name_H-M   'P 1'
#
loop_
_entity.id
_entity.type
_entity.pdbx_description
1 polymer ?
#
loop_
_entity_poly.entity_id
_entity_poly.type
_entity_poly.pdbx_seq_one_letter_code
_entity_poly.pdbx_strand_id
1 'polypeptide(L)' 'MALQFEAAIPNFEIHEHHSFNLKSCNRELFEEDLQPVNGKIAVPVTPGFGMTLRKDAEKRMNIVTICEK' A
#
# COMPACT_ATOMS: atom_id res chain seq x y z
N MET A 1 -1.16 -3.59 -1.33
CA MET A 1 -2.28 -4.34 -1.94
C MET A 1 -2.37 -5.80 -1.48
N ALA A 2 -1.29 -6.45 -1.00
CA ALA A 2 -1.32 -7.85 -0.55
C ALA A 2 -2.22 -8.13 0.68
N LEU A 3 -2.25 -7.22 1.65
CA LEU A 3 -2.91 -7.44 2.95
C LEU A 3 -4.39 -7.83 2.87
N GLN A 4 -5.17 -7.19 2.00
CA GLN A 4 -6.60 -7.50 1.87
C GLN A 4 -6.83 -8.91 1.31
N PHE A 5 -5.97 -9.35 0.38
CA PHE A 5 -6.07 -10.67 -0.21
C PHE A 5 -5.66 -11.76 0.80
N GLU A 6 -4.53 -11.55 1.48
CA GLU A 6 -4.01 -12.44 2.52
C GLU A 6 -4.99 -12.60 3.70
N ALA A 7 -5.68 -11.52 4.07
CA ALA A 7 -6.72 -11.55 5.11
C ALA A 7 -7.98 -12.33 4.70
N ALA A 8 -8.26 -12.43 3.40
CA ALA A 8 -9.47 -13.06 2.88
C ALA A 8 -9.31 -14.57 2.63
N ILE A 9 -8.11 -15.04 2.30
CA ILE A 9 -7.88 -16.47 2.02
C ILE A 9 -7.71 -17.26 3.32
N PRO A 10 -8.34 -18.44 3.47
CA PRO A 10 -8.28 -19.23 4.70
C PRO A 10 -6.93 -19.96 4.89
N ASN A 11 -6.11 -20.03 3.85
CA ASN A 11 -4.84 -20.76 3.80
C ASN A 11 -3.63 -19.83 3.66
N PHE A 12 -3.70 -18.63 4.24
CA PHE A 12 -2.58 -17.71 4.31
C PHE A 12 -1.50 -18.23 5.28
N GLU A 13 -0.23 -18.17 4.85
CA GLU A 13 0.91 -18.68 5.62
C GLU A 13 1.79 -17.53 6.15
N ILE A 14 2.38 -16.74 5.24
CA ILE A 14 3.29 -15.63 5.57
C ILE A 14 3.20 -14.47 4.58
N HIS A 15 3.53 -13.26 5.06
CA HIS A 15 3.64 -12.04 4.26
C HIS A 15 5.12 -11.70 4.02
N GLU A 16 5.49 -11.40 2.78
CA GLU A 16 6.82 -10.88 2.47
C GLU A 16 6.91 -9.38 2.77
N HIS A 17 7.84 -8.99 3.65
CA HIS A 17 8.13 -7.58 3.92
C HIS A 17 9.51 -7.19 3.38
N HIS A 18 9.55 -6.77 2.12
CA HIS A 18 10.79 -6.38 1.46
C HIS A 18 11.45 -5.16 2.12
N SER A 19 12.80 -5.15 2.20
CA SER A 19 13.56 -4.09 2.88
C SER A 19 13.31 -2.68 2.31
N PHE A 20 12.93 -2.59 1.04
CA PHE A 20 12.63 -1.31 0.38
C PHE A 20 11.31 -0.68 0.84
N ASN A 21 10.41 -1.48 1.44
CA ASN A 21 9.15 -0.99 2.02
C ASN A 21 9.39 0.01 3.16
N LEU A 22 10.58 -0.04 3.79
CA LEU A 22 11.00 0.84 4.88
C LEU A 22 11.63 2.15 4.40
N LYS A 23 12.01 2.25 3.11
CA LYS A 23 12.73 3.42 2.60
C LYS A 23 11.79 4.61 2.47
N SER A 24 12.31 5.80 2.79
CA SER A 24 11.55 7.05 2.73
C SER A 24 10.93 7.29 1.36
N CYS A 25 11.68 7.05 0.28
CA CYS A 25 11.18 7.17 -1.09
C CYS A 25 9.96 6.31 -1.40
N ASN A 26 9.74 5.21 -0.68
CA ASN A 26 8.55 4.36 -0.81
C ASN A 26 7.43 4.81 0.15
N ARG A 27 7.76 5.09 1.41
CA ARG A 27 6.79 5.49 2.46
C ARG A 27 6.17 6.87 2.19
N GLU A 28 6.86 7.73 1.47
CA GLU A 28 6.38 9.07 1.09
C GLU A 28 5.46 9.07 -0.13
N LEU A 29 5.19 7.91 -0.75
CA LEU A 29 4.25 7.84 -1.88
C LEU A 29 2.78 7.88 -1.41
N PHE A 30 2.48 7.35 -0.23
CA PHE A 30 1.11 7.20 0.29
C PHE A 30 0.93 7.93 1.62
N GLU A 31 -0.31 8.34 1.92
CA GLU A 31 -0.65 9.03 3.17
C GLU A 31 -0.46 8.10 4.38
N GLU A 32 -0.86 6.85 4.22
CA GLU A 32 -0.80 5.78 5.20
C GLU A 32 0.54 5.02 5.13
N ASP A 33 1.06 4.63 6.30
CA ASP A 33 2.33 3.92 6.43
C ASP A 33 2.12 2.61 7.19
N LEU A 34 1.63 1.60 6.47
CA LEU A 34 1.34 0.28 7.00
C LEU A 34 2.66 -0.50 7.17
N GLN A 35 3.15 -0.59 8.40
CA GLN A 35 4.37 -1.30 8.75
C GLN A 35 4.11 -2.41 9.77
N PRO A 36 4.88 -3.51 9.72
CA PRO A 36 4.76 -4.56 10.71
C PRO A 36 5.23 -4.06 12.09
N VAL A 37 4.49 -4.43 13.13
CA VAL A 37 4.86 -4.25 14.54
C VAL A 37 5.06 -5.63 15.13
N ASN A 38 6.27 -5.92 15.64
CA ASN A 38 6.64 -7.23 16.18
C ASN A 38 6.36 -8.39 15.20
N GLY A 39 6.69 -8.20 13.93
CA GLY A 39 6.54 -9.22 12.88
C GLY A 39 5.10 -9.45 12.41
N LYS A 40 4.13 -8.62 12.83
CA LYS A 40 2.73 -8.70 12.40
C LYS A 40 2.29 -7.39 11.79
N ILE A 41 1.58 -7.45 10.67
CA ILE A 41 1.06 -6.27 9.98
C ILE A 41 -0.46 -6.23 10.11
N ALA A 42 -1.01 -5.04 10.38
CA ALA A 42 -2.43 -4.85 10.52
C ALA A 42 -3.09 -4.66 9.14
N VAL A 43 -4.24 -5.30 8.94
CA VAL A 43 -5.04 -5.13 7.73
C VAL A 43 -5.82 -3.81 7.85
N PRO A 44 -5.76 -2.89 6.86
CA PRO A 44 -6.51 -1.66 6.90
C PRO A 44 -8.03 -1.94 6.79
N VAL A 45 -8.82 -1.20 7.58
CA VAL A 45 -10.30 -1.41 7.69
C VAL A 45 -11.13 -0.29 7.05
N THR A 46 -10.48 0.77 6.59
CA THR A 46 -11.14 1.84 5.84
C THR A 46 -11.62 1.32 4.48
N PRO A 47 -12.68 1.91 3.90
CA PRO A 47 -13.23 1.46 2.62
C PRO A 47 -12.20 1.36 1.49
N GLY A 48 -12.40 0.40 0.59
CA GLY A 48 -11.49 0.13 -0.52
C GLY A 48 -10.19 -0.53 -0.05
N PHE A 49 -9.04 -0.11 -0.61
CA PHE A 49 -7.74 -0.64 -0.22
C PHE A 49 -7.16 -0.03 1.06
N GLY A 50 -7.76 1.04 1.57
CA GLY A 50 -7.24 1.80 2.72
C GLY A 50 -5.86 2.40 2.52
N MET A 51 -5.59 2.85 1.28
CA MET A 51 -4.35 3.51 0.88
C MET A 51 -4.70 4.69 -0.05
N THR A 52 -4.08 5.83 0.19
CA THR A 52 -4.30 7.08 -0.53
C THR A 52 -2.97 7.58 -1.07
N LEU A 53 -2.86 7.72 -2.40
CA LEU A 53 -1.66 8.29 -3.01
C LEU A 53 -1.54 9.76 -2.59
N ARG A 54 -0.36 10.17 -2.11
CA ARG A 54 -0.17 11.58 -1.72
C ARG A 54 -0.16 12.46 -2.95
N LYS A 55 -0.82 13.62 -2.86
CA LYS A 55 -0.92 14.61 -3.95
C LYS A 55 0.44 15.20 -4.33
N ASP A 56 1.37 15.35 -3.40
CA ASP A 56 2.73 15.83 -3.67
C ASP A 56 3.60 14.77 -4.36
N ALA A 57 3.41 13.49 -4.03
CA ALA A 57 4.00 12.38 -4.76
C ALA A 57 3.46 12.31 -6.20
N GLU A 58 2.13 12.35 -6.35
CA GLU A 58 1.45 12.31 -7.65
C GLU A 58 1.91 13.43 -8.60
N LYS A 59 2.06 14.66 -8.10
CA LYS A 59 2.55 15.82 -8.89
C LYS A 59 3.92 15.61 -9.56
N ARG A 60 4.74 14.68 -9.04
CA ARG A 60 6.08 14.37 -9.58
C ARG A 60 6.04 13.25 -10.62
N MET A 61 4.89 12.64 -10.85
CA MET A 61 4.74 11.52 -11.77
C MET A 61 4.43 12.01 -13.20
N ASN A 62 4.78 11.20 -14.19
CA ASN A 62 4.28 11.38 -15.54
C ASN A 62 2.84 10.85 -15.61
N ILE A 63 1.87 11.74 -15.85
CA ILE A 63 0.44 11.40 -15.82
C ILE A 63 -0.11 11.44 -17.25
N VAL A 64 -0.69 10.32 -17.69
CA VAL A 64 -1.43 10.23 -18.94
C VAL A 64 -2.90 9.98 -18.61
N THR A 65 -3.78 10.89 -19.01
CA THR A 65 -5.23 10.73 -18.85
C THR A 65 -5.82 10.21 -20.15
N ILE A 66 -6.44 9.03 -20.09
CA ILE A 66 -7.14 8.44 -21.23
C ILE A 66 -8.64 8.70 -21.03
N CYS A 67 -9.22 9.54 -21.88
CA CYS A 67 -10.66 9.71 -21.97
C CYS A 67 -11.14 8.96 -23.20
N GLU A 68 -11.68 7.74 -23.01
CA GLU A 68 -12.50 7.13 -24.06
C GLU A 68 -13.78 7.97 -24.22
N LYS A 69 -14.22 8.14 -25.48
CA LYS A 69 -15.48 8.82 -25.80
C LYS A 69 -16.66 7.91 -25.52
#